data_AF-A0A1N6G9A2-F1
#
_entry.id   AF-A0A1N6G9A2-F1
#
_cell.length_a   1.000
_cell.length_b   1.000
_cell.length_c   1.000
_cell.angle_alpha   90.00
_cell.angle_beta   90.00
_cell.angle_gamma   90.00
#
_symmetry.space_group_name_H-M   'P 1'
#
loop_
_entity.id
_entity.type
_entity.pdbx_description
1 polymer ?
#
loop_
_entity_poly.entity_id
_entity_poly.type
_entity_poly.pdbx_seq_one_letter_code
_entity_poly.pdbx_strand_id
1 'polypeptide(L)'
;MTGIGRLGLAFAITATWFVMTPAASHSQEPRPQPEEVRLRAEVKTLTSPAFGGRRGEGGRKTAEHLVEAFRALKLEPLFDGRYTQAIPDGNAGRIIGQNVGARIVGSDPKLRDEWIVLAAHFDHLGVREGQLYPGADDNASGVAMMLEVARAMARSPEASKRSLMFIGFDLEEIGLYGSRYFVEHAPVPLKQISLFITADMIGRSLGGVCDPYVFVMGSEHAPGLRPWIDQASKDRPVKVGMLGTDLLVLDRSDYGPFRAREIPYLFFSTGENPTYHTPDDRPETLDYPKLEAISRVIHKVVEQAGSATKVPTWIQAPENTIAEVATVRDILRSLLENRETLKIGVAQLYLMNNTVRTLDAIVERGSITSSERATMVNVARLVLIAIL
;
A
#
# COMPACT_ATOMS: atom_id res chain seq x y z
N MET A 1 -55.28 -11.39 -85.64
CA MET A 1 -53.85 -11.07 -85.87
C MET A 1 -53.55 -9.76 -85.16
N THR A 2 -52.50 -9.78 -84.32
CA THR A 2 -51.60 -8.66 -83.95
C THR A 2 -52.23 -7.38 -83.37
N GLY A 3 -52.06 -7.00 -82.11
CA GLY A 3 -50.92 -7.15 -81.18
C GLY A 3 -50.27 -5.79 -80.97
N ILE A 4 -50.79 -4.99 -80.02
CA ILE A 4 -50.31 -3.65 -79.68
C ILE A 4 -49.31 -3.72 -78.51
N GLY A 5 -48.25 -2.93 -78.63
CA GLY A 5 -47.00 -3.01 -77.88
C GLY A 5 -47.07 -2.73 -76.38
N ARG A 6 -46.16 -3.39 -75.65
CA ARG A 6 -45.71 -3.01 -74.30
C ARG A 6 -44.29 -2.44 -74.40
N LEU A 7 -44.14 -1.19 -73.98
CA LEU A 7 -42.85 -0.54 -73.73
C LEU A 7 -42.26 -1.15 -72.44
N GLY A 8 -41.11 -1.81 -72.53
CA GLY A 8 -40.35 -2.28 -71.36
C GLY A 8 -39.40 -1.19 -70.88
N LEU A 9 -39.62 -0.69 -69.67
CA LEU A 9 -38.73 0.23 -68.97
C LEU A 9 -37.60 -0.58 -68.30
N ALA A 10 -36.35 -0.43 -68.76
CA ALA A 10 -35.20 -1.04 -68.13
C ALA A 10 -34.76 -0.22 -66.91
N PHE A 11 -34.92 -0.78 -65.71
CA PHE A 11 -34.33 -0.23 -64.48
C PHE A 11 -32.85 -0.62 -64.41
N ALA A 12 -31.95 0.36 -64.53
CA ALA A 12 -30.54 0.20 -64.19
C ALA A 12 -30.39 0.30 -62.66
N ILE A 13 -30.10 -0.82 -62.00
CA ILE A 13 -29.76 -0.86 -60.58
C ILE A 13 -28.27 -0.53 -60.45
N THR A 14 -27.95 0.70 -60.07
CA THR A 14 -26.58 1.07 -59.67
C THR A 14 -26.35 0.60 -58.23
N ALA A 15 -25.73 -0.56 -58.07
CA ALA A 15 -25.25 -1.04 -56.76
C ALA A 15 -24.10 -0.14 -56.29
N THR A 16 -24.38 0.74 -55.32
CA THR A 16 -23.36 1.55 -54.67
C THR A 16 -22.72 0.71 -53.58
N TRP A 17 -21.49 0.25 -53.79
CA TRP A 17 -20.72 -0.46 -52.78
C TRP A 17 -20.28 0.55 -51.71
N PHE A 18 -20.96 0.55 -50.57
CA PHE A 18 -20.46 1.23 -49.37
C PHE A 18 -19.29 0.42 -48.83
N VAL A 19 -18.07 0.86 -49.11
CA VAL A 19 -16.88 0.37 -48.40
C VAL A 19 -16.98 0.90 -46.97
N MET A 20 -17.51 0.09 -46.06
CA MET A 20 -17.35 0.34 -44.63
C MET A 20 -15.86 0.18 -44.30
N THR A 21 -15.15 1.30 -44.22
CA THR A 21 -13.86 1.34 -43.54
C THR A 21 -14.10 0.93 -42.08
N PRO A 22 -13.46 -0.12 -41.56
CA PRO A 22 -13.57 -0.45 -40.15
C PRO A 22 -13.06 0.77 -39.37
N ALA A 23 -13.90 1.30 -38.48
CA ALA A 23 -13.45 2.28 -37.52
C ALA A 23 -12.25 1.68 -36.80
N ALA A 24 -11.08 2.30 -36.93
CA ALA A 24 -9.90 1.92 -36.17
C ALA A 24 -10.31 1.93 -34.69
N SER A 25 -10.39 0.75 -34.08
CA SER A 25 -10.49 0.66 -32.64
C SER A 25 -9.25 1.34 -32.12
N HIS A 26 -9.39 2.56 -31.61
CA HIS A 26 -8.37 3.17 -30.78
C HIS A 26 -8.24 2.21 -29.60
N SER A 27 -7.26 1.31 -29.65
CA SER A 27 -6.80 0.61 -28.48
C SER A 27 -6.40 1.71 -27.51
N GLN A 28 -7.27 2.03 -26.55
CA GLN A 28 -6.92 2.94 -25.48
C GLN A 28 -5.62 2.40 -24.90
N GLU A 29 -4.56 3.23 -24.92
CA GLU A 29 -3.33 2.84 -24.25
C GLU A 29 -3.69 2.42 -22.82
N PRO A 30 -3.16 1.27 -22.35
CA PRO A 30 -3.49 0.79 -21.02
C PRO A 30 -3.18 1.89 -20.00
N ARG A 31 -4.16 2.18 -19.12
CA ARG A 31 -4.00 3.22 -18.09
C ARG A 31 -2.70 2.98 -17.31
N PRO A 32 -1.88 4.02 -17.05
CA PRO A 32 -0.68 3.88 -16.27
C PRO A 32 -0.97 3.21 -14.92
N GLN A 33 -0.14 2.25 -14.54
CA GLN A 33 -0.26 1.48 -13.32
C GLN A 33 1.12 0.98 -12.91
N PRO A 34 1.32 0.59 -11.63
CA PRO A 34 2.59 0.02 -11.18
C PRO A 34 3.01 -1.18 -12.02
N GLU A 35 4.30 -1.26 -12.34
CA GLU A 35 4.89 -2.31 -13.17
C GLU A 35 6.07 -2.96 -12.45
N GLU A 36 6.13 -4.31 -12.49
CA GLU A 36 7.18 -5.08 -11.82
C GLU A 36 8.59 -4.57 -12.14
N VAL A 37 8.87 -4.29 -13.43
CA VAL A 37 10.20 -3.86 -13.89
C VAL A 37 10.65 -2.55 -13.24
N ARG A 38 9.73 -1.62 -12.98
CA ARG A 38 10.03 -0.33 -12.36
C ARG A 38 10.18 -0.46 -10.85
N LEU A 39 9.29 -1.23 -10.23
CA LEU A 39 9.39 -1.58 -8.81
C LEU A 39 10.75 -2.24 -8.51
N ARG A 40 11.15 -3.21 -9.33
CA ARG A 40 12.43 -3.90 -9.24
C ARG A 40 13.63 -2.99 -9.43
N ALA A 41 13.58 -2.09 -10.41
CA ALA A 41 14.66 -1.14 -10.64
C ALA A 41 14.85 -0.19 -9.45
N GLU A 42 13.75 0.26 -8.86
CA GLU A 42 13.76 1.17 -7.71
C GLU A 42 14.31 0.48 -6.46
N VAL A 43 13.80 -0.72 -6.11
CA VAL A 43 14.33 -1.51 -4.99
C VAL A 43 15.84 -1.77 -5.16
N LYS A 44 16.29 -2.18 -6.35
CA LYS A 44 17.73 -2.42 -6.61
C LYS A 44 18.58 -1.16 -6.43
N THR A 45 18.03 0.00 -6.78
CA THR A 45 18.73 1.28 -6.60
C THR A 45 18.90 1.59 -5.12
N LEU A 46 17.80 1.60 -4.37
CA LEU A 46 17.73 1.95 -2.95
C LEU A 46 18.46 0.99 -2.01
N THR A 47 18.66 -0.26 -2.44
CA THR A 47 19.36 -1.31 -1.69
C THR A 47 20.84 -1.42 -2.05
N SER A 48 21.30 -0.65 -3.03
CA SER A 48 22.69 -0.73 -3.49
C SER A 48 23.68 -0.17 -2.45
N PRO A 49 24.95 -0.60 -2.47
CA PRO A 49 25.98 -0.05 -1.60
C PRO A 49 26.13 1.48 -1.68
N ALA A 50 25.77 2.09 -2.81
CA ALA A 50 25.83 3.55 -3.01
C ALA A 50 24.88 4.31 -2.06
N PHE A 51 23.76 3.70 -1.69
CA PHE A 51 22.78 4.23 -0.73
C PHE A 51 23.05 3.77 0.71
N GLY A 52 24.07 2.92 0.93
CA GLY A 52 24.64 2.65 2.26
C GLY A 52 23.64 2.22 3.34
N GLY A 53 22.57 1.49 2.97
CA GLY A 53 21.51 1.08 3.89
C GLY A 53 20.66 2.23 4.39
N ARG A 54 20.61 3.34 3.63
CA ARG A 54 19.71 4.49 3.80
C ARG A 54 19.78 5.18 5.16
N ARG A 55 20.94 5.11 5.81
CA ARG A 55 21.24 5.82 7.06
C ARG A 55 22.31 6.88 6.86
N GLY A 56 22.18 8.02 7.54
CA GLY A 56 23.14 9.12 7.46
C GLY A 56 23.29 9.62 6.03
N GLU A 57 24.50 9.58 5.48
CA GLU A 57 24.77 9.96 4.08
C GLU A 57 23.94 9.13 3.08
N GLY A 58 23.69 7.86 3.37
CA GLY A 58 22.80 7.01 2.59
C GLY A 58 21.37 7.55 2.54
N GLY A 59 20.83 7.93 3.70
CA GLY A 59 19.51 8.53 3.81
C GLY A 59 19.41 9.88 3.09
N ARG A 60 20.48 10.70 3.16
CA ARG A 60 20.58 11.97 2.41
C ARG A 60 20.48 11.74 0.90
N LYS A 61 21.22 10.75 0.37
CA LYS A 61 21.13 10.36 -1.05
C LYS A 61 19.77 9.82 -1.43
N THR A 62 19.14 9.03 -0.57
CA THR A 62 17.77 8.57 -0.76
C THR A 62 16.82 9.76 -0.88
N ALA A 63 16.89 10.71 0.03
CA ALA A 63 16.05 11.90 -0.02
C ALA A 63 16.24 12.69 -1.34
N GLU A 64 17.49 12.88 -1.78
CA GLU A 64 17.79 13.51 -3.07
C GLU A 64 17.20 12.73 -4.25
N HIS A 65 17.32 11.40 -4.25
CA HIS A 65 16.74 10.53 -5.27
C HIS A 65 15.21 10.66 -5.34
N LEU A 66 14.52 10.71 -4.20
CA LEU A 66 13.07 10.93 -4.15
C LEU A 66 12.68 12.30 -4.72
N VAL A 67 13.44 13.35 -4.39
CA VAL A 67 13.22 14.70 -4.95
C VAL A 67 13.35 14.69 -6.47
N GLU A 68 14.39 14.05 -7.00
CA GLU A 68 14.59 13.96 -8.45
C GLU A 68 13.50 13.12 -9.14
N ALA A 69 13.06 12.02 -8.51
CA ALA A 69 11.93 11.24 -9.01
C ALA A 69 10.65 12.10 -9.10
N PHE A 70 10.33 12.88 -8.06
CA PHE A 70 9.17 13.77 -8.08
C PHE A 70 9.30 14.91 -9.11
N ARG A 71 10.51 15.48 -9.28
CA ARG A 71 10.78 16.48 -10.33
C ARG A 71 10.62 15.91 -11.73
N ALA A 72 11.10 14.70 -11.97
CA ALA A 72 10.95 14.02 -13.26
C ALA A 72 9.48 13.77 -13.61
N LEU A 73 8.62 13.59 -12.60
CA LEU A 73 7.17 13.50 -12.75
C LEU A 73 6.46 14.86 -12.80
N LYS A 74 7.19 15.97 -12.65
CA LYS A 74 6.65 17.35 -12.59
C LYS A 74 5.63 17.54 -11.46
N LEU A 75 5.78 16.82 -10.36
CA LEU A 75 4.92 16.99 -9.19
C LEU A 75 5.29 18.26 -8.44
N GLU A 76 4.31 18.92 -7.83
CA GLU A 76 4.56 20.12 -7.04
C GLU A 76 5.25 19.77 -5.71
N PRO A 77 6.18 20.60 -5.22
CA PRO A 77 6.73 20.46 -3.87
C PRO A 77 5.64 20.58 -2.79
N LEU A 78 5.73 19.77 -1.74
CA LEU A 78 4.71 19.72 -0.69
C LEU A 78 4.86 20.80 0.41
N PHE A 79 6.10 21.20 0.75
CA PHE A 79 6.41 21.99 1.95
C PHE A 79 6.84 23.42 1.60
N ASP A 80 5.89 24.35 1.48
CA ASP A 80 6.15 25.78 1.20
C ASP A 80 7.10 26.01 0.02
N GLY A 81 6.85 25.32 -1.10
CA GLY A 81 7.68 25.42 -2.30
C GLY A 81 8.95 24.53 -2.27
N ARG A 82 9.14 23.72 -1.23
CA ARG A 82 10.23 22.74 -1.11
C ARG A 82 9.70 21.31 -1.08
N TYR A 83 10.50 20.39 -1.61
CA TYR A 83 10.21 18.96 -1.50
C TYR A 83 10.59 18.38 -0.13
N THR A 84 11.41 19.07 0.67
CA THR A 84 11.92 18.54 1.93
C THR A 84 11.36 19.27 3.15
N GLN A 85 11.09 18.52 4.21
CA GLN A 85 10.75 19.02 5.54
C GLN A 85 11.83 18.55 6.51
N ALA A 86 12.65 19.48 6.98
CA ALA A 86 13.74 19.18 7.92
C ALA A 86 13.19 18.78 9.30
N ILE A 87 13.77 17.74 9.90
CA ILE A 87 13.40 17.20 11.20
C ILE A 87 14.48 17.59 12.23
N PRO A 88 14.17 18.46 13.21
CA PRO A 88 15.10 18.83 14.27
C PRO A 88 15.18 17.74 15.35
N ASP A 89 16.29 17.70 16.08
CA ASP A 89 16.50 16.75 17.20
C ASP A 89 15.94 17.22 18.55
N GLY A 90 15.17 18.31 18.55
CA GLY A 90 14.61 18.94 19.75
C GLY A 90 15.58 19.86 20.51
N ASN A 91 16.87 19.91 20.16
CA ASN A 91 17.88 20.77 20.80
C ASN A 91 18.51 21.75 19.80
N ALA A 92 18.55 23.04 20.14
CA ALA A 92 19.38 24.09 19.52
C ALA A 92 19.55 24.04 17.97
N GLY A 93 18.50 23.68 17.22
CA GLY A 93 18.47 23.79 15.76
C GLY A 93 19.24 22.73 14.96
N ARG A 94 19.69 21.62 15.55
CA ARG A 94 20.33 20.53 14.78
C ARG A 94 19.27 19.75 14.01
N ILE A 95 19.48 19.59 12.69
CA ILE A 95 18.66 18.74 11.83
C ILE A 95 19.23 17.31 11.84
N ILE A 96 18.38 16.32 12.11
CA ILE A 96 18.75 14.89 12.19
C ILE A 96 18.18 14.03 11.06
N GLY A 97 17.22 14.56 10.30
CA GLY A 97 16.62 13.89 9.16
C GLY A 97 15.77 14.84 8.33
N GLN A 98 15.17 14.33 7.27
CA GLN A 98 14.24 15.10 6.45
C GLN A 98 13.18 14.23 5.78
N ASN A 99 11.91 14.58 5.97
CA ASN A 99 10.85 14.00 5.15
C ASN A 99 10.94 14.57 3.72
N VAL A 100 10.53 13.78 2.73
CA VAL A 100 10.45 14.21 1.33
C VAL A 100 9.01 14.08 0.86
N GLY A 101 8.47 15.11 0.23
CA GLY A 101 7.07 15.14 -0.17
C GLY A 101 6.80 15.92 -1.44
N ALA A 102 5.89 15.40 -2.24
CA ALA A 102 5.35 16.06 -3.42
C ALA A 102 3.82 15.89 -3.49
N ARG A 103 3.16 16.67 -4.35
CA ARG A 103 1.71 16.68 -4.45
C ARG A 103 1.18 16.79 -5.88
N ILE A 104 -0.05 16.31 -6.04
CA ILE A 104 -0.93 16.58 -7.18
C ILE A 104 -2.12 17.37 -6.65
N VAL A 105 -2.38 18.55 -7.22
CA VAL A 105 -3.56 19.36 -6.85
C VAL A 105 -4.81 18.78 -7.53
N GLY A 106 -5.86 18.61 -6.75
CA GLY A 106 -7.15 18.10 -7.20
C GLY A 106 -7.81 19.01 -8.24
N SER A 107 -8.46 18.39 -9.22
CA SER A 107 -9.13 19.06 -10.32
C SER A 107 -10.50 19.64 -9.95
N ASP A 108 -11.14 19.17 -8.88
CA ASP A 108 -12.47 19.62 -8.45
C ASP A 108 -12.33 20.73 -7.39
N PRO A 109 -12.80 21.97 -7.65
CA PRO A 109 -12.70 23.06 -6.69
C PRO A 109 -13.35 22.81 -5.33
N LYS A 110 -14.30 21.86 -5.24
CA LYS A 110 -14.97 21.50 -3.98
C LYS A 110 -14.22 20.42 -3.20
N LEU A 111 -13.45 19.57 -3.88
CA LEU A 111 -12.76 18.43 -3.28
C LEU A 111 -11.25 18.61 -3.20
N ARG A 112 -10.65 19.57 -3.91
CA ARG A 112 -9.19 19.77 -3.94
C ARG A 112 -8.56 20.10 -2.59
N ASP A 113 -9.34 20.58 -1.62
CA ASP A 113 -8.85 20.85 -0.26
C ASP A 113 -9.05 19.65 0.68
N GLU A 114 -9.53 18.51 0.17
CA GLU A 114 -9.48 17.19 0.80
C GLU A 114 -8.26 16.43 0.27
N TRP A 115 -7.45 15.90 1.18
CA TRP A 115 -6.15 15.29 0.87
C TRP A 115 -6.15 13.80 1.14
N ILE A 116 -5.66 13.05 0.15
CA ILE A 116 -5.28 11.64 0.30
C ILE A 116 -3.75 11.59 0.40
N VAL A 117 -3.23 10.98 1.45
CA VAL A 117 -1.78 10.83 1.64
C VAL A 117 -1.40 9.38 1.33
N LEU A 118 -0.41 9.18 0.46
CA LEU A 118 0.27 7.90 0.26
C LEU A 118 1.72 8.04 0.72
N ALA A 119 2.16 7.16 1.61
CA ALA A 119 3.47 7.24 2.21
C ALA A 119 4.20 5.89 2.27
N ALA A 120 5.50 5.98 2.48
CA ALA A 120 6.40 4.90 2.92
C ALA A 120 7.60 5.56 3.63
N HIS A 121 8.22 4.90 4.60
CA HIS A 121 9.51 5.39 5.10
C HIS A 121 10.65 4.93 4.19
N PHE A 122 11.69 5.75 4.09
CA PHE A 122 12.84 5.48 3.23
C PHE A 122 14.12 5.20 4.01
N ASP A 123 14.18 5.48 5.31
CA ASP A 123 15.34 5.15 6.11
C ASP A 123 15.48 3.64 6.31
N HIS A 124 16.67 3.22 6.73
CA HIS A 124 16.93 1.86 7.18
C HIS A 124 18.17 1.82 8.07
N LEU A 125 18.63 0.63 8.42
CA LEU A 125 19.59 0.38 9.50
C LEU A 125 21.04 0.81 9.21
N GLY A 126 21.39 1.03 7.94
CA GLY A 126 22.72 1.46 7.50
C GLY A 126 23.74 0.31 7.40
N VAL A 127 24.99 0.63 7.74
CA VAL A 127 26.07 -0.35 7.91
C VAL A 127 26.29 -0.57 9.40
N ARG A 128 26.20 -1.82 9.88
CA ARG A 128 26.49 -2.21 11.26
C ARG A 128 27.58 -3.26 11.28
N GLU A 129 28.59 -3.07 12.11
CA GLU A 129 29.72 -4.02 12.24
C GLU A 129 30.39 -4.36 10.89
N GLY A 130 30.46 -3.38 9.97
CA GLY A 130 31.03 -3.55 8.64
C GLY A 130 30.12 -4.23 7.62
N GLN A 131 28.92 -4.65 8.02
CA GLN A 131 27.95 -5.32 7.18
C GLN A 131 26.84 -4.34 6.74
N LEU A 132 26.55 -4.32 5.44
CA LEU A 132 25.46 -3.55 4.86
C LEU A 132 24.11 -4.21 5.17
N TYR A 133 23.15 -3.41 5.62
CA TYR A 133 21.74 -3.79 5.74
C TYR A 133 21.00 -3.13 4.58
N PRO A 134 20.63 -3.89 3.52
CA PRO A 134 20.11 -3.28 2.31
C PRO A 134 18.65 -2.82 2.46
N GLY A 135 17.84 -3.50 3.27
CA GLY A 135 16.45 -3.12 3.52
C GLY A 135 15.58 -3.18 2.27
N ALA A 136 15.60 -4.32 1.57
CA ALA A 136 14.86 -4.48 0.33
C ALA A 136 13.35 -4.55 0.55
N ASP A 137 12.90 -5.38 1.48
CA ASP A 137 11.51 -5.45 1.87
C ASP A 137 11.18 -4.28 2.80
N ASP A 138 12.08 -3.99 3.74
CA ASP A 138 11.96 -2.94 4.76
C ASP A 138 12.91 -1.73 4.48
N ASN A 139 12.45 -0.62 3.92
CA ASN A 139 11.18 -0.47 3.24
C ASN A 139 11.36 0.09 1.82
N ALA A 140 12.40 -0.37 1.13
CA ALA A 140 12.58 -0.04 -0.29
C ALA A 140 11.39 -0.53 -1.14
N SER A 141 10.72 -1.62 -0.73
CA SER A 141 9.51 -2.13 -1.39
C SER A 141 8.35 -1.12 -1.33
N GLY A 142 8.10 -0.50 -0.16
CA GLY A 142 7.10 0.54 0.02
C GLY A 142 7.44 1.83 -0.71
N VAL A 143 8.71 2.27 -0.67
CA VAL A 143 9.17 3.45 -1.43
C VAL A 143 8.98 3.25 -2.93
N ALA A 144 9.37 2.07 -3.45
CA ALA A 144 9.18 1.73 -4.85
C ALA A 144 7.70 1.77 -5.27
N MET A 145 6.81 1.22 -4.43
CA MET A 145 5.38 1.30 -4.62
C MET A 145 4.89 2.76 -4.65
N MET A 146 5.28 3.57 -3.67
CA MET A 146 4.86 4.97 -3.58
C MET A 146 5.25 5.76 -4.84
N LEU A 147 6.48 5.61 -5.33
CA LEU A 147 6.96 6.28 -6.54
C LEU A 147 6.23 5.80 -7.79
N GLU A 148 5.92 4.50 -7.90
CA GLU A 148 5.17 3.95 -9.03
C GLU A 148 3.69 4.37 -9.03
N VAL A 149 3.06 4.44 -7.85
CA VAL A 149 1.70 5.00 -7.72
C VAL A 149 1.71 6.49 -8.05
N ALA A 150 2.70 7.25 -7.57
CA ALA A 150 2.85 8.67 -7.92
C ALA A 150 2.99 8.86 -9.44
N ARG A 151 3.81 8.04 -10.11
CA ARG A 151 3.95 8.03 -11.57
C ARG A 151 2.63 7.71 -12.26
N ALA A 152 1.91 6.69 -11.80
CA ALA A 152 0.65 6.27 -12.39
C ALA A 152 -0.42 7.38 -12.27
N MET A 153 -0.55 7.98 -11.08
CA MET A 153 -1.49 9.08 -10.85
C MET A 153 -1.13 10.35 -11.63
N ALA A 154 0.16 10.69 -11.72
CA ALA A 154 0.64 11.87 -12.47
C ALA A 154 0.42 11.75 -13.98
N ARG A 155 0.43 10.52 -14.51
CA ARG A 155 0.24 10.22 -15.94
C ARG A 155 -1.18 9.78 -16.28
N SER A 156 -2.07 9.70 -15.30
CA SER A 156 -3.46 9.32 -15.52
C SER A 156 -4.15 10.33 -16.45
N PRO A 157 -4.90 9.87 -17.47
CA PRO A 157 -5.72 10.76 -18.29
C PRO A 157 -6.89 11.37 -17.49
N GLU A 158 -7.30 10.71 -16.41
CA GLU A 158 -8.32 11.21 -15.48
C GLU A 158 -7.62 11.85 -14.29
N ALA A 159 -7.73 13.18 -14.20
CA ALA A 159 -7.20 13.93 -13.06
C ALA A 159 -7.95 13.56 -11.78
N SER A 160 -7.21 13.36 -10.68
CA SER A 160 -7.80 13.19 -9.36
C SER A 160 -8.67 14.41 -9.01
N LYS A 161 -9.83 14.20 -8.39
CA LYS A 161 -10.71 15.30 -7.95
C LYS A 161 -10.20 15.91 -6.65
N ARG A 162 -9.76 15.05 -5.73
CA ARG A 162 -9.04 15.41 -4.50
C ARG A 162 -7.56 15.60 -4.76
N SER A 163 -6.91 16.35 -3.89
CA SER A 163 -5.46 16.47 -3.93
C SER A 163 -4.78 15.24 -3.32
N LEU A 164 -3.61 14.89 -3.84
CA LEU A 164 -2.83 13.73 -3.40
C LEU A 164 -1.48 14.22 -2.87
N MET A 165 -1.04 13.67 -1.73
CA MET A 165 0.33 13.83 -1.22
C MET A 165 1.07 12.50 -1.33
N PHE A 166 2.31 12.54 -1.80
CA PHE A 166 3.23 11.41 -1.78
C PHE A 166 4.37 11.76 -0.84
N ILE A 167 4.61 10.95 0.20
CA ILE A 167 5.55 11.29 1.28
C ILE A 167 6.49 10.13 1.60
N GLY A 168 7.79 10.37 1.44
CA GLY A 168 8.85 9.55 2.00
C GLY A 168 9.18 10.02 3.42
N PHE A 169 8.89 9.22 4.44
CA PHE A 169 9.27 9.50 5.82
C PHE A 169 10.71 9.07 6.11
N ASP A 170 11.40 9.86 6.92
CA ASP A 170 12.73 9.53 7.44
C ASP A 170 12.61 9.15 8.93
N LEU A 171 13.64 8.49 9.46
CA LEU A 171 13.77 8.16 10.88
C LEU A 171 12.60 7.34 11.46
N GLU A 172 12.00 6.46 10.67
CA GLU A 172 10.99 5.49 11.12
C GLU A 172 11.62 4.51 12.12
N GLU A 173 12.78 3.97 11.76
CA GLU A 173 13.46 2.84 12.42
C GLU A 173 13.98 3.18 13.83
N ILE A 174 13.98 4.48 14.16
CA ILE A 174 14.38 5.00 15.46
C ILE A 174 13.21 5.61 16.23
N GLY A 175 11.97 5.32 15.81
CA GLY A 175 10.75 5.67 16.53
C GLY A 175 9.86 6.65 15.80
N LEU A 176 9.60 6.44 14.50
CA LEU A 176 8.59 7.17 13.73
C LEU A 176 8.80 8.69 13.73
N TYR A 177 10.04 9.19 13.85
CA TYR A 177 10.27 10.62 14.05
C TYR A 177 9.80 11.46 12.86
N GLY A 178 9.97 10.97 11.63
CA GLY A 178 9.49 11.64 10.42
C GLY A 178 7.98 11.83 10.40
N SER A 179 7.22 10.76 10.58
CA SER A 179 5.75 10.82 10.58
C SER A 179 5.18 11.56 11.79
N ARG A 180 5.79 11.42 12.98
CA ARG A 180 5.44 12.22 14.17
C ARG A 180 5.65 13.71 13.90
N TYR A 181 6.80 14.08 13.36
CA TYR A 181 7.09 15.48 13.05
C TYR A 181 6.14 16.03 11.99
N PHE A 182 5.83 15.24 10.96
CA PHE A 182 4.86 15.62 9.93
C PHE A 182 3.48 15.90 10.49
N VAL A 183 2.94 15.04 11.37
CA VAL A 183 1.62 15.23 11.97
C VAL A 183 1.56 16.50 12.82
N GLU A 184 2.64 16.84 13.54
CA GLU A 184 2.70 18.08 14.32
C GLU A 184 2.91 19.34 13.46
N HIS A 185 3.54 19.21 12.28
CA HIS A 185 3.91 20.32 11.41
C HIS A 185 3.39 20.13 9.98
N ALA A 186 2.15 19.65 9.87
CA ALA A 186 1.56 19.31 8.58
C ALA A 186 1.44 20.55 7.69
N PRO A 187 1.71 20.43 6.37
CA PRO A 187 1.63 21.55 5.42
C PRO A 187 0.18 22.00 5.16
N VAL A 188 -0.79 21.25 5.68
CA VAL A 188 -2.22 21.55 5.64
C VAL A 188 -2.84 21.23 7.01
N PRO A 189 -3.96 21.86 7.40
CA PRO A 189 -4.69 21.46 8.60
C PRO A 189 -5.01 19.96 8.59
N LEU A 190 -4.70 19.24 9.67
CA LEU A 190 -4.89 17.77 9.74
C LEU A 190 -6.32 17.32 9.38
N LYS A 191 -7.34 18.12 9.72
CA LYS A 191 -8.75 17.86 9.35
C LYS A 191 -9.02 17.81 7.84
N GLN A 192 -8.10 18.31 7.02
CA GLN A 192 -8.17 18.22 5.57
C GLN A 192 -7.60 16.90 5.04
N ILE A 193 -6.83 16.15 5.84
CA ILE A 193 -6.37 14.81 5.48
C ILE A 193 -7.53 13.85 5.68
N SER A 194 -8.12 13.39 4.58
CA SER A 194 -9.29 12.50 4.60
C SER A 194 -8.92 11.03 4.71
N LEU A 195 -7.73 10.65 4.24
CA LEU A 195 -7.22 9.28 4.31
C LEU A 195 -5.69 9.28 4.26
N PHE A 196 -5.08 8.52 5.16
CA PHE A 196 -3.65 8.22 5.17
C PHE A 196 -3.40 6.77 4.76
N ILE A 197 -2.61 6.52 3.74
CA ILE A 197 -2.25 5.18 3.27
C ILE A 197 -0.75 5.04 3.40
N THR A 198 -0.30 3.98 4.07
CA THR A 198 1.12 3.62 4.11
C THR A 198 1.31 2.14 3.87
N ALA A 199 2.49 1.78 3.36
CA ALA A 199 2.89 0.40 3.17
C ALA A 199 4.29 0.17 3.72
N ASP A 200 4.46 -0.98 4.35
CA ASP A 200 5.71 -1.37 5.00
C ASP A 200 5.89 -2.88 4.89
N MET A 201 7.00 -3.30 4.29
CA MET A 201 7.28 -4.68 3.92
C MET A 201 6.18 -5.29 3.04
N ILE A 202 6.22 -5.04 1.74
CA ILE A 202 5.20 -5.53 0.77
C ILE A 202 5.78 -6.41 -0.35
N GLY A 203 7.01 -6.89 -0.19
CA GLY A 203 7.71 -7.76 -1.12
C GLY A 203 7.98 -9.18 -0.61
N ARG A 204 7.61 -9.54 0.64
CA ARG A 204 7.76 -10.92 1.16
C ARG A 204 6.47 -11.41 1.83
N SER A 205 6.58 -12.28 2.82
CA SER A 205 5.47 -12.97 3.47
C SER A 205 5.78 -13.19 4.95
N LEU A 206 4.77 -13.05 5.81
CA LEU A 206 4.87 -13.32 7.23
C LEU A 206 5.49 -14.70 7.49
N GLY A 207 6.57 -14.72 8.26
CA GLY A 207 7.35 -15.92 8.56
C GLY A 207 7.95 -16.64 7.35
N GLY A 208 7.85 -16.05 6.15
CA GLY A 208 8.18 -16.70 4.88
C GLY A 208 7.19 -17.79 4.45
N VAL A 209 5.97 -17.83 5.01
CA VAL A 209 5.03 -18.95 4.80
C VAL A 209 3.58 -18.52 4.48
N CYS A 210 3.22 -17.26 4.74
CA CYS A 210 1.89 -16.71 4.46
C CYS A 210 1.81 -16.09 3.05
N ASP A 211 2.21 -16.83 2.03
CA ASP A 211 2.47 -16.31 0.68
C ASP A 211 1.35 -15.53 -0.01
N PRO A 212 0.08 -15.95 0.00
CA PRO A 212 -0.94 -15.21 -0.73
C PRO A 212 -1.28 -13.88 -0.05
N TYR A 213 -0.90 -13.66 1.21
CA TYR A 213 -1.43 -12.55 1.98
C TYR A 213 -0.67 -11.24 1.80
N VAL A 214 -1.46 -10.17 1.68
CA VAL A 214 -1.13 -8.85 2.21
C VAL A 214 -2.13 -8.54 3.31
N PHE A 215 -1.64 -8.08 4.46
CA PHE A 215 -2.47 -7.69 5.58
C PHE A 215 -2.80 -6.20 5.50
N VAL A 216 -4.05 -5.87 5.81
CA VAL A 216 -4.54 -4.49 5.82
C VAL A 216 -5.18 -4.15 7.15
N MET A 217 -4.66 -3.11 7.78
CA MET A 217 -5.13 -2.59 9.07
C MET A 217 -5.63 -1.15 8.93
N GLY A 218 -6.42 -0.68 9.89
CA GLY A 218 -7.03 0.65 9.93
C GLY A 218 -8.47 0.71 9.41
N SER A 219 -8.88 -0.29 8.61
CA SER A 219 -10.27 -0.38 8.13
C SER A 219 -11.28 -0.64 9.25
N GLU A 220 -10.86 -1.12 10.42
CA GLU A 220 -11.72 -1.27 11.60
C GLU A 220 -12.30 0.06 12.09
N HIS A 221 -11.57 1.16 11.91
CA HIS A 221 -12.03 2.51 12.25
C HIS A 221 -12.61 3.27 11.04
N ALA A 222 -12.62 2.66 9.86
CA ALA A 222 -13.23 3.23 8.65
C ALA A 222 -13.76 2.09 7.73
N PRO A 223 -14.78 1.33 8.16
CA PRO A 223 -15.21 0.10 7.48
C PRO A 223 -15.69 0.32 6.05
N GLY A 224 -16.11 1.55 5.72
CA GLY A 224 -16.46 1.96 4.36
C GLY A 224 -15.29 1.89 3.36
N LEU A 225 -14.04 1.71 3.81
CA LEU A 225 -12.87 1.50 2.94
C LEU A 225 -12.78 0.06 2.43
N ARG A 226 -13.39 -0.92 3.11
CA ARG A 226 -13.29 -2.35 2.75
C ARG A 226 -13.79 -2.67 1.35
N PRO A 227 -14.97 -2.16 0.91
CA PRO A 227 -15.41 -2.39 -0.47
C PRO A 227 -14.43 -1.86 -1.52
N TRP A 228 -13.67 -0.80 -1.22
CA TRP A 228 -12.64 -0.28 -2.13
C TRP A 228 -11.46 -1.25 -2.24
N ILE A 229 -11.05 -1.83 -1.12
CA ILE A 229 -9.96 -2.81 -1.05
C ILE A 229 -10.37 -4.13 -1.71
N ASP A 230 -11.58 -4.62 -1.43
CA ASP A 230 -12.14 -5.83 -2.03
C ASP A 230 -12.23 -5.69 -3.55
N GLN A 231 -12.73 -4.55 -4.04
CA GLN A 231 -12.82 -4.27 -5.47
C GLN A 231 -11.43 -4.09 -6.11
N ALA A 232 -10.47 -3.49 -5.41
CA ALA A 232 -9.11 -3.29 -5.89
C ALA A 232 -8.31 -4.59 -5.98
N SER A 233 -8.58 -5.55 -5.09
CA SER A 233 -7.92 -6.86 -5.02
C SER A 233 -8.61 -7.95 -5.85
N LYS A 234 -9.85 -7.72 -6.28
CA LYS A 234 -10.59 -8.65 -7.13
C LYS A 234 -9.77 -9.08 -8.35
N ASP A 235 -9.75 -10.38 -8.62
CA ASP A 235 -9.07 -11.03 -9.74
C ASP A 235 -7.53 -10.84 -9.77
N ARG A 236 -6.92 -10.45 -8.64
CA ARG A 236 -5.46 -10.36 -8.48
C ARG A 236 -4.90 -11.59 -7.76
N PRO A 237 -3.62 -11.95 -8.02
CA PRO A 237 -2.96 -13.06 -7.34
C PRO A 237 -2.47 -12.65 -5.92
N VAL A 238 -3.34 -11.98 -5.15
CA VAL A 238 -3.08 -11.59 -3.76
C VAL A 238 -4.38 -11.66 -2.95
N LYS A 239 -4.30 -12.21 -1.74
CA LYS A 239 -5.39 -12.27 -0.78
C LYS A 239 -5.22 -11.15 0.24
N VAL A 240 -6.22 -10.31 0.37
CA VAL A 240 -6.23 -9.28 1.42
C VAL A 240 -6.71 -9.91 2.73
N GLY A 241 -5.87 -9.88 3.75
CA GLY A 241 -6.21 -10.26 5.12
C GLY A 241 -6.50 -9.02 5.97
N MET A 242 -7.76 -8.81 6.34
CA MET A 242 -8.12 -7.68 7.20
C MET A 242 -7.74 -8.01 8.64
N LEU A 243 -6.98 -7.12 9.30
CA LEU A 243 -6.55 -7.27 10.68
C LEU A 243 -6.83 -5.98 11.47
N GLY A 244 -7.23 -6.10 12.73
CA GLY A 244 -7.27 -4.97 13.65
C GLY A 244 -5.88 -4.59 14.15
N THR A 245 -5.62 -3.29 14.27
CA THR A 245 -4.34 -2.80 14.83
C THR A 245 -4.10 -3.17 16.28
N ASP A 246 -5.16 -3.51 17.03
CA ASP A 246 -5.04 -4.04 18.39
C ASP A 246 -4.47 -5.47 18.45
N LEU A 247 -4.32 -6.16 17.32
CA LEU A 247 -3.52 -7.38 17.25
C LEU A 247 -2.01 -7.09 17.43
N LEU A 248 -1.59 -5.86 17.18
CA LEU A 248 -0.22 -5.39 17.40
C LEU A 248 -0.11 -4.77 18.81
N VAL A 249 1.03 -5.00 19.47
CA VAL A 249 1.27 -4.47 20.84
C VAL A 249 1.65 -3.00 20.85
N LEU A 250 2.30 -2.53 19.78
CA LEU A 250 2.73 -1.15 19.57
C LEU A 250 2.39 -0.74 18.14
N ASP A 251 2.33 0.57 17.87
CA ASP A 251 2.29 1.05 16.50
C ASP A 251 3.64 0.68 15.83
N ARG A 252 3.54 -0.12 14.77
CA ARG A 252 4.69 -0.77 14.10
C ARG A 252 5.18 -0.03 12.85
N SER A 253 4.53 1.07 12.46
CA SER A 253 4.87 1.85 11.25
C SER A 253 4.20 3.23 11.31
N ASP A 254 4.38 4.04 10.26
CA ASP A 254 4.01 5.46 10.16
C ASP A 254 2.51 5.77 10.32
N TYR A 255 1.63 4.77 10.39
CA TYR A 255 0.20 4.99 10.65
C TYR A 255 -0.08 5.45 12.09
N GLY A 256 0.79 5.12 13.05
CA GLY A 256 0.58 5.40 14.48
C GLY A 256 0.27 6.88 14.79
N PRO A 257 1.09 7.84 14.33
CA PRO A 257 0.82 9.27 14.51
C PRO A 257 -0.53 9.74 13.92
N PHE A 258 -0.98 9.16 12.80
CA PHE A 258 -2.26 9.50 12.17
C PHE A 258 -3.44 8.87 12.93
N ARG A 259 -3.29 7.62 13.37
CA ARG A 259 -4.24 6.92 14.23
C ARG A 259 -4.49 7.68 15.53
N ALA A 260 -3.44 8.20 16.16
CA ALA A 260 -3.55 9.01 17.38
C ALA A 260 -4.32 10.33 17.19
N ARG A 261 -4.46 10.78 15.94
CA ARG A 261 -5.25 11.97 15.55
C ARG A 261 -6.61 11.59 14.93
N GLU A 262 -7.01 10.33 15.01
CA GLU A 262 -8.28 9.81 14.48
C GLU A 262 -8.46 10.08 12.97
N ILE A 263 -7.36 10.14 12.23
CA ILE A 263 -7.39 10.24 10.78
C ILE A 263 -7.61 8.83 10.22
N PRO A 264 -8.60 8.59 9.34
CA PRO A 264 -8.76 7.30 8.68
C PRO A 264 -7.46 6.87 8.01
N TYR A 265 -7.06 5.62 8.21
CA TYR A 265 -5.84 5.10 7.61
C TYR A 265 -6.00 3.69 7.05
N LEU A 266 -5.12 3.35 6.12
CA LEU A 266 -4.87 1.98 5.69
C LEU A 266 -3.39 1.69 5.77
N PHE A 267 -3.04 0.63 6.49
CA PHE A 267 -1.69 0.12 6.58
C PHE A 267 -1.59 -1.21 5.86
N PHE A 268 -0.77 -1.28 4.81
CA PHE A 268 -0.50 -2.50 4.05
C PHE A 268 0.84 -3.10 4.47
N SER A 269 0.85 -4.37 4.88
CA SER A 269 2.09 -5.08 5.20
C SER A 269 1.96 -6.56 4.93
N THR A 270 3.07 -7.22 4.61
CA THR A 270 3.14 -8.68 4.52
C THR A 270 3.65 -9.32 5.81
N GLY A 271 4.01 -8.51 6.81
CA GLY A 271 4.51 -8.96 8.12
C GLY A 271 6.01 -9.28 8.11
N GLU A 272 6.59 -9.40 9.30
CA GLU A 272 8.01 -9.72 9.47
C GLU A 272 8.32 -11.12 8.92
N ASN A 273 9.54 -11.27 8.42
CA ASN A 273 9.99 -12.46 7.73
C ASN A 273 11.44 -12.79 8.13
N PRO A 274 11.98 -13.98 7.82
CA PRO A 274 13.29 -14.41 8.32
C PRO A 274 14.48 -13.53 7.93
N THR A 275 14.35 -12.64 6.95
CA THR A 275 15.41 -11.70 6.55
C THR A 275 15.21 -10.29 7.11
N TYR A 276 14.10 -10.01 7.80
CA TYR A 276 13.80 -8.71 8.41
C TYR A 276 14.93 -8.25 9.34
N HIS A 277 15.36 -7.00 9.20
CA HIS A 277 16.47 -6.40 9.96
C HIS A 277 17.78 -7.20 9.89
N THR A 278 18.01 -7.91 8.79
CA THR A 278 19.26 -8.64 8.53
C THR A 278 19.95 -8.18 7.24
N PRO A 279 21.24 -8.49 7.06
CA PRO A 279 21.94 -8.27 5.79
C PRO A 279 21.37 -9.08 4.60
N ASP A 280 20.53 -10.07 4.88
CA ASP A 280 19.89 -10.92 3.88
C ASP A 280 18.59 -10.30 3.31
N ASP A 281 18.13 -9.15 3.82
CA ASP A 281 17.04 -8.39 3.22
C ASP A 281 17.50 -7.69 1.91
N ARG A 282 17.69 -8.50 0.88
CA ARG A 282 18.28 -8.14 -0.41
C ARG A 282 17.23 -8.05 -1.52
N PRO A 283 17.48 -7.25 -2.58
CA PRO A 283 16.56 -7.15 -3.70
C PRO A 283 16.26 -8.49 -4.38
N GLU A 284 17.16 -9.48 -4.32
CA GLU A 284 16.95 -10.81 -4.90
C GLU A 284 15.97 -11.68 -4.11
N THR A 285 15.69 -11.36 -2.84
CA THR A 285 14.80 -12.17 -2.01
C THR A 285 13.34 -11.81 -2.21
N LEU A 286 13.01 -10.64 -2.78
CA LEU A 286 11.63 -10.20 -2.94
C LEU A 286 10.83 -11.01 -3.97
N ASP A 287 9.55 -11.23 -3.65
CA ASP A 287 8.52 -11.65 -4.59
C ASP A 287 7.96 -10.43 -5.32
N TYR A 288 8.52 -10.14 -6.49
CA TYR A 288 8.13 -8.98 -7.29
C TYR A 288 6.74 -9.09 -7.93
N PRO A 289 6.28 -10.26 -8.43
CA PRO A 289 4.88 -10.42 -8.82
C PRO A 289 3.89 -10.07 -7.71
N LYS A 290 4.19 -10.48 -6.46
CA LYS A 290 3.39 -10.09 -5.28
C LYS A 290 3.47 -8.60 -5.00
N LEU A 291 4.68 -8.02 -5.01
CA LEU A 291 4.89 -6.57 -4.84
C LEU A 291 4.10 -5.75 -5.86
N GLU A 292 4.10 -6.17 -7.14
CA GLU A 292 3.31 -5.55 -8.19
C GLU A 292 1.81 -5.68 -7.92
N ALA A 293 1.33 -6.87 -7.55
CA ALA A 293 -0.08 -7.10 -7.25
C ALA A 293 -0.56 -6.19 -6.11
N ILE A 294 0.21 -6.09 -5.02
CA ILE A 294 -0.08 -5.22 -3.87
C ILE A 294 -0.03 -3.75 -4.28
N SER A 295 1.00 -3.33 -5.01
CA SER A 295 1.14 -1.95 -5.50
C SER A 295 -0.06 -1.53 -6.35
N ARG A 296 -0.59 -2.45 -7.17
CA ARG A 296 -1.78 -2.19 -7.99
C ARG A 296 -3.08 -2.16 -7.17
N VAL A 297 -3.18 -2.90 -6.06
CA VAL A 297 -4.28 -2.75 -5.09
C VAL A 297 -4.23 -1.34 -4.50
N ILE A 298 -3.08 -0.93 -3.97
CA ILE A 298 -2.90 0.39 -3.35
C ILE A 298 -3.18 1.51 -4.36
N HIS A 299 -2.66 1.40 -5.59
CA HIS A 299 -2.97 2.32 -6.68
C HIS A 299 -4.48 2.48 -6.90
N LYS A 300 -5.22 1.38 -6.95
CA LYS A 300 -6.68 1.42 -7.15
C LYS A 300 -7.44 2.01 -5.97
N VAL A 301 -6.97 1.77 -4.74
CA VAL A 301 -7.52 2.43 -3.56
C VAL A 301 -7.26 3.94 -3.60
N VAL A 302 -6.06 4.38 -4.00
CA VAL A 302 -5.73 5.80 -4.18
C VAL A 302 -6.57 6.45 -5.28
N GLU A 303 -6.74 5.80 -6.43
CA GLU A 303 -7.59 6.27 -7.54
C GLU A 303 -9.05 6.43 -7.08
N GLN A 304 -9.57 5.44 -6.34
CA GLN A 304 -10.92 5.48 -5.79
C GLN A 304 -11.07 6.60 -4.75
N ALA A 305 -10.12 6.74 -3.83
CA ALA A 305 -10.14 7.80 -2.82
C ALA A 305 -10.05 9.20 -3.44
N GLY A 306 -9.25 9.34 -4.51
CA GLY A 306 -9.10 10.58 -5.26
C GLY A 306 -10.35 11.02 -6.03
N SER A 307 -11.26 10.09 -6.34
CA SER A 307 -12.40 10.32 -7.25
C SER A 307 -13.78 10.17 -6.59
N ALA A 308 -13.88 9.47 -5.46
CA ALA A 308 -15.13 9.22 -4.75
C ALA A 308 -15.86 10.51 -4.37
N THR A 309 -17.19 10.48 -4.24
CA THR A 309 -17.94 11.66 -3.78
C THR A 309 -17.66 11.97 -2.31
N LYS A 310 -17.38 10.94 -1.50
CA LYS A 310 -17.04 11.04 -0.09
C LYS A 310 -16.02 9.97 0.29
N VAL A 311 -15.08 10.33 1.17
CA VAL A 311 -14.17 9.37 1.81
C VAL A 311 -14.78 8.87 3.12
N PRO A 312 -14.75 7.56 3.42
CA PRO A 312 -15.16 7.02 4.70
C PRO A 312 -14.44 7.72 5.86
N THR A 313 -15.20 8.08 6.89
CA THR A 313 -14.70 8.81 8.07
C THR A 313 -14.42 7.88 9.24
N TRP A 314 -13.62 8.36 10.19
CA TRP A 314 -13.30 7.65 11.41
C TRP A 314 -14.55 7.31 12.23
N ILE A 315 -14.58 6.11 12.81
CA ILE A 315 -15.54 5.70 13.83
C ILE A 315 -14.80 5.34 15.12
N GLN A 316 -15.38 5.74 16.26
CA GLN A 316 -14.76 5.55 17.58
C GLN A 316 -14.71 4.07 17.99
N ALA A 317 -15.82 3.37 17.82
CA ALA A 317 -15.89 1.93 18.09
C ALA A 317 -15.39 1.17 16.85
N PRO A 318 -14.27 0.44 16.93
CA PRO A 318 -13.78 -0.33 15.80
C PRO A 318 -14.77 -1.43 15.44
N GLU A 319 -15.08 -1.55 14.15
CA GLU A 319 -15.91 -2.63 13.64
C GLU A 319 -15.02 -3.81 13.26
N ASN A 320 -15.02 -4.88 14.05
CA ASN A 320 -14.26 -6.08 13.74
C ASN A 320 -15.17 -7.12 13.09
N THR A 321 -14.71 -7.75 12.01
CA THR A 321 -15.55 -8.63 11.19
C THR A 321 -15.10 -10.07 11.29
N ILE A 322 -15.95 -10.97 10.80
CA ILE A 322 -15.60 -12.38 10.64
C ILE A 322 -14.39 -12.58 9.69
N ALA A 323 -14.08 -11.61 8.83
CA ALA A 323 -12.91 -11.66 7.96
C ALA A 323 -11.60 -11.56 8.75
N GLU A 324 -11.57 -10.83 9.86
CA GLU A 324 -10.41 -10.81 10.78
C GLU A 324 -10.18 -12.20 11.37
N VAL A 325 -11.24 -12.82 11.88
CA VAL A 325 -11.20 -14.17 12.46
C VAL A 325 -10.69 -15.20 11.44
N ALA A 326 -11.22 -15.15 10.22
CA ALA A 326 -10.78 -16.02 9.13
C ALA A 326 -9.30 -15.79 8.77
N THR A 327 -8.86 -14.53 8.75
CA THR A 327 -7.46 -14.17 8.48
C THR A 327 -6.53 -14.71 9.56
N VAL A 328 -6.83 -14.48 10.84
CA VAL A 328 -6.02 -15.00 11.97
C VAL A 328 -5.96 -16.51 11.94
N ARG A 329 -7.08 -17.19 11.69
CA ARG A 329 -7.12 -18.65 11.56
C ARG A 329 -6.21 -19.14 10.44
N ASP A 330 -6.30 -18.52 9.26
CA ASP A 330 -5.54 -18.94 8.09
C ASP A 330 -4.04 -18.70 8.30
N ILE A 331 -3.64 -17.62 8.98
CA ILE A 331 -2.25 -17.41 9.43
C ILE A 331 -1.83 -18.57 10.35
N LEU A 332 -2.58 -18.86 11.41
CA LEU A 332 -2.22 -19.93 12.36
C LEU A 332 -2.08 -21.30 11.66
N ARG A 333 -2.92 -21.59 10.66
CA ARG A 333 -2.81 -22.80 9.84
C ARG A 333 -1.51 -22.83 9.03
N SER A 334 -1.20 -21.75 8.32
CA SER A 334 0.06 -21.63 7.56
C SER A 334 1.29 -21.84 8.46
N LEU A 335 1.28 -21.25 9.67
CA LEU A 335 2.34 -21.45 10.65
C LEU A 335 2.42 -22.90 11.16
N LEU A 336 1.28 -23.55 11.44
CA LEU A 336 1.22 -24.96 11.87
C LEU A 336 1.70 -25.95 10.79
N GLU A 337 1.37 -25.67 9.53
CA GLU A 337 1.83 -26.45 8.36
C GLU A 337 3.35 -26.37 8.21
N ASN A 338 3.95 -25.23 8.59
CA ASN A 338 5.38 -24.96 8.49
C ASN A 338 6.13 -25.04 9.84
N ARG A 339 5.54 -25.69 10.84
CA ARG A 339 6.05 -25.73 12.23
C ARG A 339 7.49 -26.20 12.38
N GLU A 340 7.97 -27.09 11.51
CA GLU A 340 9.33 -27.63 11.57
C GLU A 340 10.34 -26.57 11.11
N THR A 341 10.06 -25.94 9.97
CA THR A 341 10.85 -24.81 9.43
C THR A 341 10.90 -23.64 10.42
N LEU A 342 9.76 -23.32 11.02
CA LEU A 342 9.60 -22.23 11.97
C LEU A 342 10.04 -22.59 13.41
N LYS A 343 10.46 -23.83 13.66
CA LYS A 343 10.89 -24.34 14.98
C LYS A 343 9.87 -24.05 16.10
N ILE A 344 8.58 -24.19 15.81
CA ILE A 344 7.49 -23.90 16.76
C ILE A 344 7.53 -24.91 17.91
N GLY A 345 7.58 -24.42 19.15
CA GLY A 345 7.66 -25.24 20.35
C GLY A 345 6.34 -25.95 20.71
N VAL A 346 6.41 -26.99 21.53
CA VAL A 346 5.25 -27.83 21.91
C VAL A 346 4.11 -27.01 22.54
N ALA A 347 4.43 -26.04 23.40
CA ALA A 347 3.43 -25.17 24.03
C ALA A 347 2.72 -24.27 23.00
N GLN A 348 3.48 -23.71 22.06
CA GLN A 348 2.91 -22.91 20.96
C GLN A 348 2.04 -23.77 20.06
N LEU A 349 2.49 -24.98 19.70
CA LEU A 349 1.71 -25.93 18.91
C LEU A 349 0.36 -26.27 19.56
N TYR A 350 0.35 -26.54 20.86
CA TYR A 350 -0.88 -26.81 21.60
C TYR A 350 -1.84 -25.61 21.57
N LEU A 351 -1.31 -24.41 21.85
CA LEU A 351 -2.08 -23.17 21.84
C LEU A 351 -2.68 -22.87 20.45
N MET A 352 -1.88 -22.98 19.40
CA MET A 352 -2.28 -22.71 18.03
C MET A 352 -3.35 -23.71 17.55
N ASN A 353 -3.17 -25.01 17.80
CA ASN A 353 -4.15 -26.02 17.39
C ASN A 353 -5.52 -25.81 18.05
N ASN A 354 -5.54 -25.55 19.36
CA ASN A 354 -6.80 -25.27 20.06
C ASN A 354 -7.46 -24.00 19.52
N THR A 355 -6.67 -22.96 19.29
CA THR A 355 -7.16 -21.69 18.77
C THR A 355 -7.75 -21.87 17.37
N VAL A 356 -7.07 -22.57 16.45
CA VAL A 356 -7.60 -22.86 15.11
C VAL A 356 -8.96 -23.56 15.18
N ARG A 357 -9.13 -24.56 16.06
CA ARG A 357 -10.43 -25.24 16.24
C ARG A 357 -11.53 -24.28 16.71
N THR A 358 -11.21 -23.39 17.64
CA THR A 358 -12.17 -22.37 18.11
C THR A 358 -12.51 -21.40 16.98
N LEU A 359 -11.51 -20.91 16.24
CA LEU A 359 -11.73 -19.97 15.14
C LEU A 359 -12.53 -20.61 13.99
N ASP A 360 -12.36 -21.90 13.73
CA ASP A 360 -13.17 -22.64 12.75
C ASP A 360 -14.66 -22.61 13.12
N ALA A 361 -15.00 -22.94 14.37
CA ALA A 361 -16.38 -22.89 14.84
C ALA A 361 -16.97 -21.47 14.77
N ILE A 362 -16.16 -20.44 15.05
CA ILE A 362 -16.58 -19.03 14.96
C ILE A 362 -16.84 -18.64 13.50
N VAL A 363 -15.94 -19.00 12.58
CA VAL A 363 -16.10 -18.73 11.14
C VAL A 363 -17.33 -19.44 10.57
N GLU A 364 -17.56 -20.70 10.93
CA GLU A 364 -18.75 -21.46 10.52
C GLU A 364 -20.05 -20.81 11.04
N ARG A 365 -20.02 -20.32 12.29
CA ARG A 365 -21.14 -19.60 12.91
C ARG A 365 -21.38 -18.21 12.30
N GLY A 366 -20.40 -17.63 11.60
CA GLY A 366 -20.51 -16.32 10.94
C GLY A 366 -20.57 -15.12 11.89
N SER A 367 -20.30 -15.30 13.19
CA SER A 367 -20.36 -14.23 14.20
C SER A 367 -19.38 -14.50 15.33
N ILE A 368 -18.81 -13.44 15.93
CA ILE A 368 -17.87 -13.52 17.04
C ILE A 368 -18.33 -12.65 18.21
N THR A 369 -18.22 -13.15 19.44
CA THR A 369 -18.49 -12.36 20.65
C THR A 369 -17.25 -11.57 21.09
N SER A 370 -17.43 -10.52 21.89
CA SER A 370 -16.31 -9.73 22.41
C SER A 370 -15.31 -10.55 23.24
N SER A 371 -15.79 -11.54 24.00
CA SER A 371 -14.93 -12.43 24.80
C SER A 371 -14.11 -13.39 23.94
N GLU A 372 -14.72 -13.94 22.89
CA GLU A 372 -13.99 -14.79 21.92
C GLU A 372 -12.94 -13.96 21.18
N ARG A 373 -13.28 -12.74 20.76
CA ARG A 373 -12.31 -11.85 20.10
C ARG A 373 -11.15 -11.48 21.03
N ALA A 374 -11.43 -11.14 22.28
CA ALA A 374 -10.37 -10.85 23.26
C ALA A 374 -9.41 -12.04 23.43
N THR A 375 -9.95 -13.26 23.45
CA THR A 375 -9.14 -14.49 23.51
C THR A 375 -8.31 -14.65 22.24
N MET A 376 -8.91 -14.49 21.06
CA MET A 376 -8.21 -14.54 19.77
C MET A 376 -7.07 -13.52 19.72
N VAL A 377 -7.31 -12.28 20.13
CA VAL A 377 -6.29 -11.21 20.15
C VAL A 377 -5.13 -11.58 21.08
N ASN A 378 -5.41 -12.09 22.27
CA ASN A 378 -4.36 -12.51 23.21
C ASN A 378 -3.50 -13.65 22.64
N VAL A 379 -4.12 -14.64 22.00
CA VAL A 379 -3.36 -15.72 21.36
C VAL A 379 -2.58 -15.22 20.15
N ALA A 380 -3.20 -14.40 19.30
CA ALA A 380 -2.54 -13.81 18.15
C ALA A 380 -1.31 -13.01 18.59
N ARG A 381 -1.41 -12.20 19.65
CA ARG A 381 -0.24 -11.50 20.23
C ARG A 381 0.84 -12.49 20.68
N LEU A 382 0.50 -13.52 21.44
CA LEU A 382 1.49 -14.50 21.92
C LEU A 382 2.19 -15.28 20.79
N VAL A 383 1.46 -15.61 19.73
CA VAL A 383 1.97 -16.43 18.62
C VAL A 383 2.67 -15.57 17.57
N LEU A 384 2.12 -14.42 17.23
CA LEU A 384 2.67 -13.52 16.22
C LEU A 384 3.89 -12.76 16.74
N ILE A 385 3.98 -12.38 18.03
CA ILE A 385 5.20 -11.77 18.61
C ILE A 385 6.38 -12.76 18.70
N ALA A 386 6.14 -14.06 18.53
CA ALA A 386 7.20 -15.06 18.58
C ALA A 386 7.72 -15.45 17.18
N ILE A 387 7.11 -14.89 16.12
CA ILE A 387 7.33 -15.24 14.72
C ILE A 387 7.59 -13.98 13.88
N LEU A 388 7.03 -12.85 14.31
CA LEU A 388 7.58 -11.49 14.18
C LEU A 388 8.67 -11.35 15.26
#